data_AF-Q5IEV8-F1
#
_entry.id   AF-Q5IEV8-F1
#
_cell.length_a   1.000
_cell.length_b   1.000
_cell.length_c   1.000
_cell.angle_alpha   90.00
_cell.angle_beta   90.00
_cell.angle_gamma   90.00
#
_symmetry.space_group_name_H-M   'P 1'
#
loop_
_entity.id
_entity.type
_entity.pdbx_description
1 polymer ?
#
loop_
_entity_poly.entity_id
_entity_poly.type
_entity_poly.pdbx_seq_one_letter_code
_entity_poly.pdbx_strand_id
1 'polypeptide(L)' 'ITESHAIMIYLVTKYGKDDSLYPKDPVKQARVNAALHFESGVLFARMRFIF' A
#
# COMPACT_ATOMS: atom_id res chain seq x y z
N ILE A 1 -7.15 -1.55 12.92
CA ILE A 1 -6.04 -1.13 12.03
C ILE A 1 -6.47 0.20 11.44
N THR A 2 -5.66 1.23 11.61
CA THR A 2 -5.86 2.58 11.05
C THR A 2 -4.82 2.82 9.95
N GLU A 3 -5.04 3.81 9.08
CA GLU A 3 -4.26 4.08 7.86
C GLU A 3 -4.62 3.14 6.67
N SER A 4 -4.88 3.73 5.50
CA SER A 4 -5.48 3.02 4.36
C SER A 4 -4.54 1.96 3.78
N HIS A 5 -3.25 2.26 3.62
CA HIS A 5 -2.27 1.30 3.11
C HIS A 5 -2.11 0.10 4.06
N ALA A 6 -2.07 0.32 5.37
CA ALA A 6 -2.03 -0.73 6.37
C ALA A 6 -3.29 -1.61 6.36
N ILE A 7 -4.48 -1.00 6.19
CA ILE A 7 -5.75 -1.74 6.03
C ILE A 7 -5.72 -2.59 4.76
N MET A 8 -5.29 -2.03 3.63
CA MET A 8 -5.19 -2.76 2.35
C MET A 8 -4.26 -3.97 2.48
N ILE A 9 -3.05 -3.79 3.04
CA ILE A 9 -2.10 -4.88 3.28
C ILE A 9 -2.71 -5.94 4.19
N TYR A 10 -3.39 -5.55 5.26
CA TYR A 10 -4.03 -6.49 6.18
C TYR A 10 -5.13 -7.31 5.51
N LEU A 11 -5.99 -6.68 4.71
CA LEU A 11 -7.07 -7.38 4.01
C LEU A 11 -6.52 -8.43 3.04
N VAL A 12 -5.49 -8.06 2.26
CA VAL A 12 -4.83 -9.01 1.34
C VAL A 12 -4.12 -10.12 2.12
N THR A 13 -3.39 -9.79 3.19
CA THR A 13 -2.63 -10.77 3.97
C THR A 13 -3.54 -11.77 4.69
N LYS A 14 -4.68 -11.32 5.21
CA LYS A 14 -5.58 -12.16 6.02
C LYS A 14 -6.63 -12.90 5.19
N TYR A 15 -7.12 -12.29 4.12
CA TYR A 15 -8.27 -12.80 3.36
C TYR A 15 -7.99 -13.01 1.88
N GLY A 16 -6.78 -12.66 1.39
CA GLY A 16 -6.38 -12.89 0.01
C GLY A 16 -6.30 -14.39 -0.31
N LYS A 17 -6.86 -14.77 -1.46
CA LYS A 17 -6.73 -16.14 -1.99
C LYS A 17 -5.33 -16.43 -2.53
N ASP A 18 -4.63 -15.38 -2.96
CA ASP A 18 -3.28 -15.36 -3.49
C ASP A 18 -2.58 -14.06 -3.08
N ASP A 19 -1.29 -13.93 -3.41
CA ASP A 19 -0.47 -12.76 -3.09
C ASP A 19 -0.32 -11.78 -4.28
N SER A 20 -1.17 -11.88 -5.31
CA SER A 20 -1.04 -11.05 -6.52
C SER A 20 -1.13 -9.54 -6.24
N LEU A 21 -1.94 -9.14 -5.25
CA LEU A 21 -2.15 -7.74 -4.86
C LEU A 21 -1.09 -7.22 -3.88
N TYR A 22 -0.44 -8.10 -3.11
CA TYR A 22 0.64 -7.76 -2.20
C TYR A 22 1.64 -8.92 -2.14
N PRO A 23 2.59 -8.98 -3.09
CA PRO A 23 3.48 -10.13 -3.25
C PRO A 23 4.29 -10.41 -1.98
N LYS A 24 4.55 -11.70 -1.70
CA LYS A 24 5.42 -12.10 -0.58
C LYS A 24 6.90 -12.17 -0.98
N ASP A 25 7.19 -12.19 -2.28
CA ASP A 25 8.56 -12.03 -2.79
C ASP A 25 9.14 -10.68 -2.32
N PRO A 26 10.27 -10.66 -1.60
CA PRO A 26 10.78 -9.44 -0.97
C PRO A 26 11.05 -8.30 -1.95
N VAL A 27 11.51 -8.60 -3.17
CA VAL A 27 11.86 -7.58 -4.17
C VAL A 27 10.61 -6.95 -4.75
N LYS A 28 9.62 -7.76 -5.12
CA LYS A 28 8.31 -7.26 -5.59
C LYS A 28 7.57 -6.51 -4.49
N GLN A 29 7.59 -7.01 -3.26
CA GLN A 29 6.97 -6.37 -2.11
C GLN A 29 7.59 -5.01 -1.81
N ALA A 30 8.93 -4.90 -1.85
CA ALA A 30 9.62 -3.63 -1.68
C ALA A 30 9.19 -2.59 -2.72
N ARG A 31 8.96 -3.01 -3.97
CA ARG A 31 8.46 -2.12 -5.03
C ARG A 31 7.03 -1.65 -4.76
N VAL A 32 6.15 -2.52 -4.27
CA VAL A 32 4.79 -2.14 -3.86
C VAL A 32 4.84 -1.15 -2.69
N ASN A 33 5.64 -1.44 -1.66
CA ASN A 33 5.79 -0.56 -0.50
C ASN A 33 6.32 0.82 -0.89
N ALA A 34 7.31 0.91 -1.78
CA ALA A 34 7.79 2.18 -2.30
C ALA A 34 6.68 2.99 -3.00
N ALA A 35 5.78 2.33 -3.75
CA ALA A 35 4.65 2.99 -4.40
C ALA A 35 3.60 3.49 -3.39
N LEU A 36 3.28 2.71 -2.35
CA LEU A 36 2.33 3.12 -1.28
C LEU A 36 2.87 4.31 -0.47
N HIS A 37 4.18 4.32 -0.18
CA HIS A 37 4.83 5.46 0.46
C HIS A 37 4.90 6.70 -0.45
N PHE A 38 5.08 6.51 -1.76
CA PHE A 38 5.00 7.60 -2.72
C PHE A 38 3.57 8.19 -2.80
N GLU A 39 2.54 7.34 -2.81
CA GLU A 39 1.14 7.77 -2.79
C GLU A 39 0.85 8.63 -1.56
N SER A 40 1.08 8.10 -0.37
CA SER A 40 0.80 8.82 0.89
C SER A 40 1.66 10.08 1.06
N GLY A 41 2.95 10.00 0.76
CA GLY A 41 3.92 11.08 1.02
C GLY A 41 3.96 12.15 -0.05
N VAL A 42 3.53 11.86 -1.28
CA VAL A 42 3.62 12.81 -2.41
C VAL A 42 2.24 13.07 -3.01
N LEU A 43 1.55 12.04 -3.52
CA LEU A 43 0.29 12.25 -4.24
C LEU A 43 -0.81 12.74 -3.30
N PHE A 44 -1.15 11.96 -2.29
CA PHE A 44 -2.19 12.30 -1.33
C PHE A 44 -1.81 13.55 -0.52
N ALA A 45 -0.57 13.63 -0.04
CA ALA A 45 -0.08 14.79 0.69
C ALA A 45 -0.27 16.08 -0.13
N ARG A 46 0.15 16.12 -1.40
CA ARG A 46 -0.01 17.31 -2.25
C ARG A 46 -1.46 17.58 -2.61
N MET A 47 -2.23 16.54 -2.93
CA MET A 47 -3.66 16.67 -3.27
C MET A 47 -4.47 17.26 -2.10
N ARG A 48 -4.14 16.87 -0.86
CA ARG A 48 -4.76 17.40 0.35
C ARG A 48 -4.51 18.91 0.58
N PHE A 49 -3.47 19.49 -0.04
CA PHE A 49 -3.23 20.92 0.04
C PHE A 49 -3.92 21.72 -1.08
N ILE A 50 -4.42 21.03 -2.11
CA ILE A 50 -5.10 21.66 -3.26
C ILE A 50 -6.61 21.76 -3.03
N PHE A 51 -7.18 20.85 -2.25
CA PHE A 51 -8.60 20.81 -1.88
C PHE A 51 -8.78 21.04 -0.38
#